data_AF-A0A9E5FYI9-F1
#
_entry.id   AF-A0A9E5FYI9-F1
#
_cell.length_a   1.000
_cell.length_b   1.000
_cell.length_c   1.000
_cell.angle_alpha   90.00
_cell.angle_beta   90.00
_cell.angle_gamma   90.00
#
_symmetry.space_group_name_H-M   'P 1'
#
loop_
_entity.id
_entity.type
_entity.pdbx_description
1 polymer ?
#
loop_
_entity_poly.entity_id
_entity_poly.type
_entity_poly.pdbx_seq_one_letter_code
_entity_poly.pdbx_strand_id
1 'polypeptide(L)'
;TQPHPGFPTDLQAQFMALLSIADGNSIITEKIYTERFLHVAELSRMGAQVYRQGSTAVISGVRHLHGAPVMASDLRASACLVLAALAAEGETTISRVYHLDRGYSGMERVLASLGADIERCKETKAEPAEDAVPAMLPSIRGAGLTSRAAQEPLAKAEGN
;
A
#
# COMPACT_ATOMS: atom_id res chain seq x y z
N THR A 1 -3.53 -17.13 9.71
CA THR A 1 -4.22 -17.66 8.52
C THR A 1 -4.39 -19.16 8.67
N GLN A 2 -5.40 -19.73 8.03
CA GLN A 2 -5.76 -21.15 8.13
C GLN A 2 -6.34 -21.61 6.78
N PRO A 3 -6.33 -22.93 6.48
CA PRO A 3 -7.08 -23.46 5.33
C PRO A 3 -8.57 -23.15 5.44
N HIS A 4 -9.28 -23.16 4.31
CA HIS A 4 -10.73 -22.98 4.30
C HIS A 4 -11.42 -24.00 5.23
N PRO A 5 -12.36 -23.59 6.12
CA PRO A 5 -13.07 -22.30 6.15
C PRO A 5 -12.46 -21.20 7.05
N GLY A 6 -11.23 -21.39 7.54
CA GLY A 6 -10.56 -20.39 8.36
C GLY A 6 -10.09 -19.16 7.59
N PHE A 7 -9.40 -18.23 8.28
CA PHE A 7 -9.01 -16.95 7.70
C PHE A 7 -8.06 -17.13 6.49
N PRO A 8 -8.43 -16.63 5.30
CA PRO A 8 -7.70 -16.88 4.06
C PRO A 8 -6.39 -16.09 4.00
N THR A 9 -5.32 -16.75 3.57
CA THR A 9 -3.99 -16.13 3.37
C THR A 9 -3.99 -15.01 2.33
N ASP A 10 -4.96 -14.99 1.42
CA ASP A 10 -5.08 -13.96 0.39
C ASP A 10 -5.60 -12.60 0.90
N LEU A 11 -6.21 -12.57 2.08
CA LEU A 11 -6.68 -11.33 2.72
C LEU A 11 -5.72 -10.80 3.77
N GLN A 12 -4.64 -11.54 4.07
CA GLN A 12 -3.72 -11.21 5.14
C GLN A 12 -3.08 -9.82 4.96
N ALA A 13 -2.63 -9.49 3.75
CA ALA A 13 -1.94 -8.23 3.46
C ALA A 13 -2.89 -7.01 3.59
N GLN A 14 -4.11 -7.14 3.06
CA GLN A 14 -5.14 -6.09 3.13
C GLN A 14 -5.58 -5.85 4.57
N PHE A 15 -5.71 -6.91 5.38
CA PHE A 15 -5.94 -6.77 6.81
C PHE A 15 -4.76 -6.11 7.52
N MET A 16 -3.51 -6.39 7.13
CA MET A 16 -2.36 -5.70 7.72
C MET A 16 -2.40 -4.18 7.49
N ALA A 17 -2.84 -3.71 6.32
CA ALA A 17 -3.04 -2.29 6.07
C ALA A 17 -4.09 -1.69 7.02
N LEU A 18 -5.24 -2.34 7.18
CA LEU A 18 -6.27 -1.94 8.15
C LEU A 18 -5.73 -1.91 9.59
N LEU A 19 -5.05 -2.97 10.02
CA LEU A 19 -4.53 -3.09 11.38
C LEU A 19 -3.40 -2.10 11.67
N SER A 20 -2.74 -1.56 10.63
CA SER A 20 -1.70 -0.54 10.80
C SER A 20 -2.25 0.79 11.30
N ILE A 21 -3.56 1.04 11.14
CA ILE A 21 -4.24 2.25 11.63
C ILE A 21 -5.29 1.95 12.72
N ALA A 22 -5.47 0.68 13.09
CA ALA A 22 -6.44 0.27 14.10
C ALA A 22 -5.88 0.47 15.51
N ASP A 23 -6.72 0.88 16.48
CA ASP A 23 -6.25 1.09 17.85
C ASP A 23 -5.71 -0.19 18.50
N GLY A 24 -4.48 -0.11 19.02
CA GLY A 24 -3.85 -1.16 19.81
C GLY A 24 -2.88 -2.07 19.04
N ASN A 25 -2.62 -3.24 19.62
CA ASN A 25 -1.67 -4.21 19.07
C ASN A 25 -2.42 -5.42 18.48
N SER A 26 -1.98 -5.83 17.29
CA SER A 26 -2.52 -6.97 16.56
C SER A 26 -1.42 -7.96 16.21
N ILE A 27 -1.79 -9.23 16.06
CA ILE A 27 -0.88 -10.29 15.68
C ILE A 27 -1.44 -11.04 14.48
N ILE A 28 -0.66 -11.10 13.41
CA ILE A 28 -0.92 -11.94 12.23
C ILE A 28 0.10 -13.07 12.23
N THR A 29 -0.38 -14.31 12.30
CA THR A 29 0.45 -15.50 12.04
C THR A 29 0.06 -16.14 10.71
N GLU A 30 0.97 -16.18 9.76
CA GLU A 30 0.79 -16.81 8.45
C GLU A 30 1.24 -18.28 8.50
N LYS A 31 0.31 -19.22 8.24
CA LYS A 31 0.58 -20.67 8.34
C LYS A 31 0.70 -21.37 6.98
N ILE A 32 0.21 -20.75 5.91
CA ILE A 32 0.15 -21.36 4.58
C ILE A 32 1.35 -20.93 3.74
N TYR A 33 1.67 -19.63 3.73
CA TYR A 33 2.80 -19.06 2.99
C TYR A 33 3.66 -18.19 3.90
N THR A 34 4.52 -18.81 4.71
CA THR A 34 5.24 -18.14 5.83
C THR A 34 6.10 -16.94 5.42
N GLU A 35 6.53 -16.88 4.16
CA GLU A 35 7.33 -15.77 3.61
C GLU A 35 6.51 -14.63 3.00
N ARG A 36 5.17 -14.70 3.06
CA ARG A 36 4.25 -13.74 2.43
C ARG A 36 4.13 -12.43 3.22
N PHE A 37 5.23 -11.71 3.36
CA PHE A 37 5.30 -10.44 4.09
C PHE A 37 6.07 -9.34 3.34
N LEU A 38 6.18 -9.44 2.01
CA LEU A 38 6.92 -8.45 1.20
C LEU A 38 6.35 -7.03 1.32
N HIS A 39 5.05 -6.89 1.62
CA HIS A 39 4.38 -5.60 1.83
C HIS A 39 4.81 -4.90 3.13
N VAL A 40 5.40 -5.61 4.10
CA VAL A 40 5.78 -5.04 5.41
C VAL A 40 6.78 -3.89 5.25
N ALA A 41 7.81 -4.06 4.41
CA ALA A 41 8.83 -3.04 4.21
C ALA A 41 8.23 -1.75 3.62
N GLU A 42 7.30 -1.89 2.66
CA GLU A 42 6.62 -0.77 2.01
C GLU A 42 5.62 -0.07 2.95
N LEU A 43 4.87 -0.83 3.77
CA LEU A 43 4.04 -0.25 4.83
C LEU A 43 4.89 0.52 5.85
N SER A 44 6.05 -0.02 6.23
CA SER A 44 6.97 0.70 7.13
C SER A 44 7.53 1.97 6.50
N ARG A 45 7.74 2.04 5.18
CA ARG A 45 8.07 3.30 4.48
C ARG A 45 6.96 4.34 4.61
N MET A 46 5.70 3.90 4.72
CA MET A 46 4.54 4.76 4.98
C MET A 46 4.31 5.04 6.48
N GLY A 47 5.23 4.63 7.35
CA GLY A 47 5.16 4.87 8.79
C GLY A 47 4.41 3.81 9.60
N ALA A 48 4.03 2.67 9.01
CA ALA A 48 3.41 1.59 9.76
C ALA A 48 4.41 0.93 10.74
N GLN A 49 3.97 0.71 11.97
CA GLN A 49 4.78 0.02 12.98
C GLN A 49 4.50 -1.49 12.97
N VAL A 50 5.29 -2.21 12.17
CA VAL A 50 5.16 -3.66 12.01
C VAL A 50 6.49 -4.34 12.33
N TYR A 51 6.46 -5.28 13.27
CA TYR A 51 7.59 -6.14 13.60
C TYR A 51 7.31 -7.57 13.15
N ARG A 52 8.12 -8.11 12.25
CA ARG A 52 8.01 -9.49 11.78
C ARG A 52 9.07 -10.37 12.43
N GLN A 53 8.63 -11.51 12.95
CA GLN A 53 9.49 -12.61 13.38
C GLN A 53 9.02 -13.92 12.74
N GLY A 54 9.82 -14.45 11.81
CA GLY A 54 9.49 -15.65 11.05
C GLY A 54 8.18 -15.48 10.28
N SER A 55 7.18 -16.30 10.63
CA SER A 55 5.85 -16.28 10.03
C SER A 55 4.81 -15.44 10.79
N THR A 56 5.23 -14.75 11.85
CA THR A 56 4.36 -13.90 12.66
C THR A 56 4.76 -12.45 12.54
N ALA A 57 3.76 -11.58 12.38
CA ALA A 57 3.92 -10.14 12.42
C ALA A 57 3.09 -9.57 13.58
N VAL A 58 3.72 -8.71 14.37
CA VAL A 58 3.09 -7.87 15.39
C VAL A 58 2.93 -6.48 14.79
N ILE A 59 1.70 -5.98 14.81
CA ILE A 59 1.33 -4.67 14.26
C ILE A 59 0.89 -3.80 15.42
N SER A 60 1.53 -2.67 15.60
CA SER A 60 1.08 -1.62 16.50
C SER A 60 0.42 -0.54 15.67
N GLY A 61 -0.87 -0.30 15.90
CA GLY A 61 -1.60 0.73 15.18
C GLY A 61 -0.98 2.11 15.38
N VAL A 62 -0.84 2.86 14.29
CA VAL A 62 -0.41 4.26 14.30
C VAL A 62 -1.60 5.16 13.99
N ARG A 63 -1.55 6.43 14.42
CA ARG A 63 -2.65 7.38 14.15
C ARG A 63 -2.85 7.63 12.66
N HIS A 64 -1.74 7.81 11.94
CA HIS A 64 -1.74 8.11 10.52
C HIS A 64 -0.57 7.42 9.82
N LEU A 65 -0.85 6.91 8.63
CA LEU A 65 0.20 6.59 7.66
C LEU A 65 0.55 7.87 6.89
N HIS A 66 1.74 7.91 6.31
CA HIS A 66 2.22 9.03 5.52
C HIS A 66 2.43 8.60 4.07
N GLY A 67 2.10 9.51 3.16
CA GLY A 67 2.32 9.33 1.74
C GLY A 67 3.80 9.14 1.44
N ALA A 68 4.12 8.14 0.62
CA ALA A 68 5.48 7.80 0.26
C ALA A 68 5.55 7.19 -1.16
N PRO A 69 6.72 7.24 -1.83
CA PRO A 69 6.97 6.39 -2.98
C PRO A 69 7.18 4.95 -2.50
N VAL A 70 6.31 4.05 -2.96
CA VAL A 70 6.29 2.62 -2.63
C VAL A 70 6.23 1.74 -3.87
N MET A 71 6.61 0.46 -3.71
CA MET A 71 6.73 -0.47 -4.83
C MET A 71 5.90 -1.74 -4.63
N ALA A 72 4.98 -1.99 -5.55
CA ALA A 72 4.21 -3.23 -5.58
C ALA A 72 5.12 -4.44 -5.92
N SER A 73 5.06 -5.48 -5.08
CA SER A 73 5.88 -6.70 -5.21
C SER A 73 5.09 -7.92 -5.71
N ASP A 74 3.80 -7.99 -5.39
CA ASP A 74 2.88 -9.04 -5.82
C ASP A 74 1.43 -8.53 -5.82
N LEU A 75 0.48 -9.37 -6.26
CA LEU A 75 -0.94 -9.01 -6.37
C LEU A 75 -1.55 -8.57 -5.03
N ARG A 76 -1.29 -9.31 -3.94
CA ARG A 76 -1.90 -9.04 -2.63
C ARG A 76 -1.22 -7.87 -1.94
N ALA A 77 0.11 -7.77 -2.07
CA ALA A 77 0.89 -6.61 -1.64
C ALA A 77 0.44 -5.33 -2.35
N SER A 78 0.14 -5.40 -3.65
CA SER A 78 -0.36 -4.25 -4.41
C SER A 78 -1.67 -3.71 -3.82
N ALA A 79 -2.65 -4.60 -3.57
CA ALA A 79 -3.92 -4.20 -2.99
C ALA A 79 -3.76 -3.66 -1.56
N CYS A 80 -2.86 -4.24 -0.76
CA CYS A 80 -2.48 -3.74 0.55
C CYS A 80 -1.97 -2.29 0.48
N LEU A 81 -1.05 -1.98 -0.42
CA LEU A 81 -0.49 -0.63 -0.57
C LEU A 81 -1.52 0.38 -1.07
N VAL A 82 -2.43 -0.01 -1.97
CA VAL A 82 -3.54 0.87 -2.37
C VAL A 82 -4.42 1.22 -1.17
N LEU A 83 -4.78 0.25 -0.33
CA LEU A 83 -5.60 0.53 0.87
C LEU A 83 -4.86 1.43 1.88
N ALA A 84 -3.58 1.16 2.12
CA ALA A 84 -2.75 1.98 2.98
C ALA A 84 -2.64 3.43 2.46
N ALA A 85 -2.49 3.59 1.14
CA ALA A 85 -2.33 4.88 0.48
C ALA A 85 -3.58 5.75 0.53
N LEU A 86 -4.77 5.13 0.48
CA LEU A 86 -6.05 5.82 0.64
C LEU A 86 -6.26 6.36 2.06
N ALA A 87 -5.65 5.71 3.06
CA ALA A 87 -5.72 6.11 4.47
C ALA A 87 -4.52 6.98 4.92
N ALA A 88 -3.53 7.21 4.04
CA ALA A 88 -2.32 7.93 4.37
C ALA A 88 -2.48 9.44 4.14
N GLU A 89 -1.89 10.24 5.03
CA GLU A 89 -1.80 11.68 4.86
C GLU A 89 -0.75 12.04 3.81
N GLY A 90 -1.09 12.96 2.90
CA GLY A 90 -0.23 13.36 1.80
C GLY A 90 -0.40 12.50 0.55
N GLU A 91 0.63 12.45 -0.28
CA GLU A 91 0.57 11.78 -1.59
C GLU A 91 1.42 10.51 -1.59
N THR A 92 0.82 9.39 -2.01
CA THR A 92 1.52 8.12 -2.21
C THR A 92 1.66 7.86 -3.70
N THR A 93 2.86 7.46 -4.14
CA THR A 93 3.06 6.94 -5.50
C THR A 93 3.39 5.45 -5.43
N ILE A 94 2.54 4.61 -6.02
CA ILE A 94 2.71 3.16 -6.09
C ILE A 94 3.27 2.80 -7.46
N SER A 95 4.50 2.28 -7.50
CA SER A 95 5.17 1.80 -8.70
C SER A 95 4.92 0.32 -8.94
N ARG A 96 5.18 -0.17 -10.17
CA ARG A 96 5.06 -1.59 -10.58
C ARG A 96 3.65 -2.17 -10.44
N VAL A 97 2.63 -1.36 -10.74
CA VAL A 97 1.21 -1.73 -10.57
C VAL A 97 0.72 -2.82 -11.53
N TYR A 98 1.55 -3.30 -12.46
CA TYR A 98 1.22 -4.46 -13.30
C TYR A 98 0.93 -5.71 -12.46
N HIS A 99 1.44 -5.80 -11.22
CA HIS A 99 1.06 -6.85 -10.28
C HIS A 99 -0.41 -6.76 -9.84
N LEU A 100 -0.94 -5.53 -9.69
CA LEU A 100 -2.34 -5.27 -9.34
C LEU A 100 -3.27 -5.67 -10.48
N ASP A 101 -2.90 -5.28 -11.71
CA ASP A 101 -3.69 -5.49 -12.92
C ASP A 101 -3.96 -6.97 -13.22
N ARG A 102 -3.12 -7.87 -12.71
CA ARG A 102 -3.29 -9.33 -12.83
C ARG A 102 -4.50 -9.90 -12.09
N GLY A 103 -5.04 -9.18 -11.10
CA GLY A 103 -6.15 -9.67 -10.28
C GLY A 103 -7.22 -8.65 -9.96
N TYR A 104 -6.98 -7.36 -10.22
CA TYR A 104 -7.97 -6.31 -10.10
C TYR A 104 -8.04 -5.52 -11.40
N SER A 105 -9.19 -5.59 -12.09
CA SER A 105 -9.41 -4.84 -13.32
C SER A 105 -9.93 -3.45 -13.00
N GLY A 106 -9.14 -2.41 -13.35
CA GLY A 106 -9.55 -1.01 -13.19
C GLY A 106 -9.87 -0.63 -11.75
N MET A 107 -9.10 -1.13 -10.78
CA MET A 107 -9.31 -0.85 -9.35
C MET A 107 -9.37 0.65 -9.08
N GLU A 108 -8.49 1.43 -9.72
CA GLU A 108 -8.46 2.88 -9.61
C GLU A 108 -9.76 3.53 -10.05
N ARG A 109 -10.41 3.01 -11.10
CA ARG A 109 -11.67 3.56 -11.62
C ARG A 109 -12.82 3.28 -10.67
N VAL A 110 -12.87 2.06 -10.13
CA VAL A 110 -13.88 1.67 -9.14
C VAL A 110 -13.72 2.53 -7.89
N LEU A 111 -12.50 2.67 -7.36
CA LEU A 111 -12.24 3.49 -6.17
C LEU A 111 -12.52 4.97 -6.41
N ALA A 112 -12.11 5.53 -7.55
CA ALA A 112 -12.43 6.90 -7.93
C ALA A 112 -13.95 7.13 -8.03
N SER A 113 -14.70 6.15 -8.56
CA SER A 113 -16.18 6.22 -8.60
C SER A 113 -16.83 6.19 -7.21
N LEU A 114 -16.10 5.74 -6.19
CA LEU A 114 -16.52 5.74 -4.78
C LEU A 114 -16.04 7.00 -4.04
N GLY A 115 -15.36 7.94 -4.72
CA GLY A 115 -14.89 9.21 -4.15
C GLY A 115 -13.43 9.21 -3.68
N ALA A 116 -12.65 8.17 -3.98
CA ALA A 116 -11.21 8.19 -3.71
C ALA A 116 -10.48 9.16 -4.64
N ASP A 117 -9.55 9.97 -4.09
CA ASP A 117 -8.60 10.75 -4.89
C ASP A 117 -7.44 9.84 -5.33
N ILE A 118 -7.63 9.18 -6.46
CA ILE A 118 -6.72 8.18 -7.01
C ILE A 118 -6.69 8.27 -8.54
N GLU A 119 -5.49 8.24 -9.11
CA GLU A 119 -5.32 8.29 -10.55
C GLU A 119 -4.18 7.37 -11.02
N ARG A 120 -4.28 6.94 -12.28
CA ARG A 120 -3.22 6.17 -12.92
C ARG A 120 -2.33 7.09 -13.73
N CYS A 121 -1.06 7.10 -13.38
CA CYS A 121 -0.04 7.94 -13.99
C CYS A 121 0.91 7.10 -14.83
N LYS A 122 1.44 7.70 -15.90
CA LYS A 122 2.59 7.11 -16.60
C LYS A 122 3.82 7.33 -15.74
N GLU A 123 4.68 6.34 -15.66
CA GLU A 123 5.95 6.49 -14.97
C GLU A 123 6.80 7.51 -15.74
N THR A 124 6.85 8.74 -15.24
CA THR A 124 7.81 9.74 -15.73
C THR A 124 9.16 9.33 -15.18
N LYS A 125 10.10 8.96 -16.05
CA LYS A 125 11.50 8.83 -15.63
C LYS A 125 11.91 10.16 -15.01
N ALA A 126 12.16 10.19 -13.70
CA ALA A 126 13.03 11.20 -13.16
C ALA A 126 14.37 11.01 -13.87
N GLU A 127 14.77 11.97 -14.70
CA GLU A 127 16.13 11.97 -15.22
C GLU A 127 17.06 12.01 -14.01
N PRO A 128 18.00 11.05 -13.89
CA PRO A 128 18.98 11.12 -12.81
C PRO A 128 19.76 12.43 -12.96
N ALA A 129 20.01 13.12 -11.83
CA ALA A 129 20.94 14.23 -11.80
C ALA A 129 22.25 13.81 -12.50
N GLU A 130 22.74 14.69 -13.37
CA GLU A 130 23.62 14.42 -14.51
C GLU A 130 25.09 14.02 -14.17
N ASP A 131 25.36 13.42 -13.00
CA ASP A 131 26.74 13.14 -12.53
C ASP A 131 27.07 11.66 -12.23
N ALA A 132 26.34 10.69 -12.80
CA ALA A 132 26.80 9.29 -12.79
C ALA A 132 26.30 8.49 -14.00
N VAL A 133 27.21 8.03 -14.85
CA VAL A 133 26.96 7.26 -16.09
C VAL A 133 27.91 6.04 -16.08
N PRO A 134 27.62 4.87 -16.71
CA PRO A 134 26.39 4.07 -16.78
C PRO A 134 26.64 2.53 -16.62
N ALA A 135 25.57 1.72 -16.49
CA ALA A 135 25.50 0.40 -17.15
C ALA A 135 24.04 -0.04 -17.37
N MET A 136 23.82 -0.56 -18.57
CA MET A 136 22.58 -0.76 -19.33
C MET A 136 21.82 -2.05 -18.97
N LEU A 137 20.48 -2.00 -18.83
CA LEU A 137 19.55 -3.12 -19.09
C LEU A 137 18.21 -2.57 -19.64
N PRO A 138 17.52 -3.32 -20.54
CA PRO A 138 16.42 -2.79 -21.34
C PRO A 138 15.12 -2.58 -20.54
N SER A 139 14.44 -1.49 -20.90
CA SER A 139 13.23 -0.95 -20.28
C SER A 139 12.01 -1.87 -20.43
N ILE A 140 11.45 -2.30 -19.30
CA ILE A 140 10.07 -2.79 -19.20
C ILE A 140 9.19 -1.61 -18.79
N ARG A 141 8.13 -1.34 -19.56
CA ARG A 141 7.17 -0.27 -19.32
C ARG A 141 6.35 -0.58 -18.06
N GLY A 142 6.52 0.20 -16.99
CA GLY A 142 5.65 0.22 -15.82
C GLY A 142 4.74 1.45 -15.83
N ALA A 143 3.49 1.28 -15.40
CA ALA A 143 2.62 2.40 -15.02
C ALA A 143 2.71 2.61 -13.51
N GLY A 144 2.46 3.82 -13.03
CA GLY A 144 2.36 4.16 -11.61
C GLY A 144 0.92 4.52 -11.21
N LEU A 145 0.64 4.55 -9.91
CA LEU A 145 -0.61 5.05 -9.35
C LEU A 145 -0.29 6.12 -8.31
N THR A 146 -1.01 7.24 -8.32
CA THR A 146 -0.92 8.28 -7.28
C THR A 146 -2.25 8.32 -6.52
N SER A 147 -2.19 8.52 -5.19
CA SER A 147 -3.38 8.77 -4.38
C SER A 147 -3.10 9.82 -3.31
N ARG A 148 -4.15 10.55 -2.93
CA ARG A 148 -4.17 11.51 -1.83
C ARG A 148 -5.31 11.17 -0.86
N ALA A 149 -5.15 11.51 0.42
CA ALA A 149 -6.25 11.43 1.37
C ALA A 149 -7.41 12.34 0.91
N ALA A 150 -8.65 11.83 0.97
CA ALA A 150 -9.83 12.66 0.82
C ALA A 150 -9.86 13.67 1.98
N GLN A 151 -9.73 14.96 1.67
CA GLN A 151 -9.84 16.02 2.68
C GLN A 151 -11.26 16.00 3.28
N GLU A 152 -11.38 15.93 4.61
CA GLU A 152 -12.65 16.18 5.28
C GLU A 152 -13.10 17.64 5.02
N PRO A 153 -14.40 17.89 4.77
CA PRO A 153 -14.91 19.26 4.71
C PRO A 153 -14.79 19.90 6.09
N LEU A 154 -14.06 21.02 6.13
CA LEU A 154 -13.84 21.87 7.30
C LEU A 154 -15.17 22.14 8.03
N ALA A 155 -15.39 21.49 9.17
CA ALA A 155 -16.50 21.81 10.06
C ALA A 155 -16.29 23.24 10.57
N LYS A 156 -17.17 24.15 10.11
CA LYS A 156 -17.25 25.51 10.66
C LYS A 156 -17.61 25.39 12.14
N ALA A 157 -16.63 25.66 12.99
CA ALA A 157 -16.89 26.06 14.36
C ALA A 157 -17.53 27.46 14.33
N GLU A 158 -18.84 27.51 14.49
CA GLU A 158 -19.53 28.73 14.94
C GLU A 158 -20.09 28.44 16.33
N GLY A 159 -19.39 28.96 17.33
CA GLY A 159 -19.96 29.24 18.63
C GLY A 159 -20.52 30.66 18.64
N ASN A 160 -21.80 30.79 18.99
CA ASN A 160 -22.29 31.68 20.05
C ASN A 160 -23.73 31.27 20.41
#